data_AF-A0A4V0I286-F1
#
_entry.id   AF-A0A4V0I286-F1
#
_cell.length_a   1.000
_cell.length_b   1.000
_cell.length_c   1.000
_cell.angle_alpha   90.00
_cell.angle_beta   90.00
_cell.angle_gamma   90.00
#
_symmetry.space_group_name_H-M   'P 1'
#
loop_
_entity.id
_entity.type
_entity.pdbx_description
1 polymer ?
#
loop_
_entity_poly.entity_id
_entity_poly.type
_entity_poly.pdbx_seq_one_letter_code
_entity_poly.pdbx_strand_id
1 'polypeptide(L)'
;MSGGGTDGAIGRWKDTVAGRVPDRRTRGNLAGIALVFAELVGRRADWKRALEGFEMTESEVVNEWIGQGEARGTLTTQRKNLLELLEGRFPGAVPGEVRQLIRQQESLPVLHDWFTAAVRAYTFEQFLAVVKT
;
A
#
# COMPACT_ATOMS: atom_id res chain seq x y z
N MET A 1 -10.07 -22.75 -21.30
CA MET A 1 -10.01 -21.84 -22.46
C MET A 1 -8.72 -22.07 -23.24
N SER A 2 -8.71 -22.99 -24.19
CA SER A 2 -7.59 -23.19 -25.12
C SER A 2 -7.76 -22.26 -26.32
N GLY A 3 -6.89 -21.25 -26.47
CA GLY A 3 -6.88 -20.32 -27.62
C GLY A 3 -6.88 -18.83 -27.31
N GLY A 4 -7.05 -18.42 -26.04
CA GLY A 4 -7.12 -17.01 -25.63
C GLY A 4 -5.79 -16.23 -25.65
N GLY A 5 -4.68 -16.85 -26.05
CA GLY A 5 -3.34 -16.25 -25.94
C GLY A 5 -2.79 -15.62 -27.22
N THR A 6 -3.43 -15.77 -28.38
CA THR A 6 -2.91 -15.20 -29.64
C THR A 6 -3.23 -13.70 -29.71
N ASP A 7 -2.33 -12.89 -30.29
CA ASP A 7 -2.54 -11.44 -30.41
C ASP A 7 -3.88 -11.09 -31.08
N GLY A 8 -4.30 -11.90 -32.06
CA GLY A 8 -5.60 -11.77 -32.70
C GLY A 8 -6.80 -12.04 -31.77
N ALA A 9 -6.65 -12.88 -30.73
CA ALA A 9 -7.70 -13.10 -29.73
C ALA A 9 -7.83 -11.91 -28.77
N ILE A 10 -6.70 -11.30 -28.37
CA ILE A 10 -6.69 -10.13 -27.48
C ILE A 10 -7.25 -8.90 -28.22
N GLY A 11 -6.86 -8.69 -29.47
CA GLY A 11 -7.40 -7.62 -30.32
C GLY A 11 -8.92 -7.70 -30.48
N ARG A 12 -9.44 -8.88 -30.88
CA ARG A 12 -10.89 -9.10 -30.99
C ARG A 12 -11.64 -8.88 -29.67
N TRP A 13 -11.02 -9.25 -28.55
CA TRP A 13 -11.58 -8.99 -27.23
C TRP A 13 -11.69 -7.48 -26.97
N LYS A 14 -10.64 -6.70 -27.25
CA LYS A 14 -10.64 -5.23 -27.09
C LYS A 14 -11.74 -4.59 -27.95
N ASP A 15 -11.85 -4.98 -29.21
CA ASP A 15 -12.86 -4.46 -30.13
C ASP A 15 -14.28 -4.78 -29.65
N THR A 16 -14.48 -6.01 -29.15
CA THR A 16 -15.78 -6.43 -28.60
C THR A 16 -16.15 -5.64 -27.35
N VAL A 17 -15.20 -5.43 -26.44
CA VAL A 17 -15.42 -4.65 -25.21
C VAL A 17 -15.68 -3.18 -25.54
N ALA A 18 -14.90 -2.58 -26.44
CA ALA A 18 -15.09 -1.21 -26.88
C ALA A 18 -16.45 -0.99 -27.57
N GLY A 19 -16.87 -1.95 -28.41
CA GLY A 19 -18.13 -1.86 -29.16
C GLY A 19 -19.39 -2.16 -28.34
N ARG A 20 -19.28 -2.85 -27.19
CA ARG A 20 -20.45 -3.29 -26.39
C ARG A 20 -20.56 -2.66 -25.02
N VAL A 21 -19.48 -2.08 -24.50
CA VAL A 21 -19.45 -1.50 -23.15
C VAL A 21 -19.17 -0.01 -23.29
N PRO A 22 -20.21 0.86 -23.22
CA PRO A 22 -20.05 2.30 -23.43
C PRO A 22 -19.28 2.98 -22.30
N ASP A 23 -19.44 2.50 -21.06
CA ASP A 23 -18.78 3.06 -19.89
C ASP A 23 -17.29 2.68 -19.82
N ARG A 24 -16.44 3.71 -19.73
CA ARG A 24 -14.98 3.57 -19.74
C ARG A 24 -14.47 2.81 -18.51
N ARG A 25 -15.04 3.08 -17.33
CA ARG A 25 -14.66 2.43 -16.07
C ARG A 25 -14.97 0.93 -16.12
N THR A 26 -16.10 0.56 -16.69
CA THR A 26 -16.50 -0.84 -16.90
C THR A 26 -15.56 -1.55 -17.88
N ARG A 27 -15.10 -0.88 -18.95
CA ARG A 27 -14.06 -1.43 -19.85
C ARG A 27 -12.75 -1.70 -19.11
N GLY A 28 -12.31 -0.77 -18.26
CA GLY A 28 -11.11 -0.92 -17.42
C GLY A 28 -11.21 -2.09 -16.44
N ASN A 29 -12.36 -2.25 -15.78
CA ASN A 29 -12.61 -3.38 -14.88
C ASN A 29 -12.55 -4.73 -15.62
N LEU A 30 -13.13 -4.81 -16.83
CA LEU A 30 -13.06 -6.01 -17.66
C LEU A 30 -11.63 -6.33 -18.10
N ALA A 31 -10.80 -5.32 -18.37
CA ALA A 31 -9.37 -5.49 -18.64
C ALA A 31 -8.63 -6.06 -17.41
N GLY A 32 -8.95 -5.58 -16.21
CA GLY A 32 -8.44 -6.14 -14.96
C GLY A 32 -8.81 -7.62 -14.77
N ILE A 33 -10.07 -7.98 -15.02
CA ILE A 33 -10.56 -9.37 -14.94
C ILE A 33 -9.86 -10.26 -15.99
N ALA A 34 -9.68 -9.76 -17.21
CA ALA A 34 -8.99 -10.50 -18.27
C ALA A 34 -7.55 -10.84 -17.90
N LEU A 35 -6.84 -9.96 -17.17
CA LEU A 35 -5.49 -10.23 -16.67
C LEU A 35 -5.46 -11.39 -15.65
N VAL A 36 -6.48 -11.52 -14.80
CA VAL A 36 -6.61 -12.65 -13.86
C VAL A 36 -6.74 -13.97 -14.63
N PHE A 37 -7.59 -14.02 -15.65
CA PHE A 37 -7.74 -15.23 -16.48
C PHE A 37 -6.51 -15.53 -17.32
N ALA A 38 -5.82 -14.49 -17.83
CA ALA A 38 -4.58 -14.65 -18.57
C ALA A 38 -3.44 -15.23 -17.72
N GLU A 39 -3.40 -14.91 -16.42
CA GLU A 39 -2.45 -15.47 -15.47
C GLU A 39 -2.65 -16.97 -15.27
N LEU A 40 -3.90 -17.43 -15.11
CA LEU A 40 -4.22 -18.84 -14.94
C LEU A 40 -3.78 -19.73 -16.12
N VAL A 41 -3.52 -19.13 -17.28
CA VAL A 41 -3.04 -19.83 -18.48
C VAL A 41 -1.59 -19.44 -18.86
N GLY A 42 -0.86 -18.75 -17.98
CA GLY A 42 0.54 -18.38 -18.20
C GLY A 42 0.78 -17.32 -19.28
N ARG A 43 -0.24 -16.53 -19.65
CA ARG A 43 -0.20 -15.51 -20.72
C ARG A 43 -0.36 -14.08 -20.20
N ARG A 44 -0.22 -13.86 -18.89
CA ARG A 44 -0.37 -12.54 -18.26
C ARG A 44 0.52 -11.48 -18.92
N ALA A 45 1.75 -11.80 -19.29
CA ALA A 45 2.67 -10.85 -19.90
C ALA A 45 2.18 -10.34 -21.27
N ASP A 46 1.66 -11.23 -22.11
CA ASP A 46 1.14 -10.89 -23.45
C ASP A 46 -0.12 -10.03 -23.34
N TRP A 47 -1.04 -10.42 -22.43
CA TRP A 47 -2.25 -9.65 -22.16
C TRP A 47 -1.96 -8.28 -21.54
N LYS A 48 -0.98 -8.19 -20.62
CA LYS A 48 -0.57 -6.92 -20.02
C LYS A 48 -0.05 -5.95 -21.09
N ARG A 49 0.80 -6.43 -22.00
CA ARG A 49 1.34 -5.63 -23.11
C ARG A 49 0.24 -5.18 -24.07
N ALA A 50 -0.68 -6.06 -24.43
CA ALA A 50 -1.75 -5.75 -25.38
C ALA A 50 -2.86 -4.84 -24.80
N LEU A 51 -3.05 -4.85 -23.48
CA LEU A 51 -3.99 -4.00 -22.74
C LEU A 51 -3.36 -2.70 -22.23
N GLU A 52 -2.07 -2.49 -22.45
CA GLU A 52 -1.41 -1.22 -22.12
C GLU A 52 -2.12 -0.06 -22.84
N GLY A 53 -2.46 0.99 -22.10
CA GLY A 53 -3.25 2.12 -22.60
C GLY A 53 -4.71 1.84 -22.94
N PHE A 54 -5.19 0.59 -22.86
CA PHE A 54 -6.59 0.24 -23.11
C PHE A 54 -7.44 0.52 -21.88
N GLU A 55 -8.04 1.70 -21.85
CA GLU A 55 -9.09 2.06 -20.89
C GLU A 55 -8.73 1.75 -19.44
N MET A 56 -7.42 1.84 -19.15
CA MET A 56 -6.85 1.71 -17.83
C MET A 56 -7.31 2.91 -17.02
N THR A 57 -8.49 2.79 -16.43
CA THR A 57 -8.98 3.72 -15.44
C THR A 57 -8.46 3.24 -14.11
N GLU A 58 -7.73 4.10 -13.41
CA GLU A 58 -7.47 3.92 -11.99
C GLU A 58 -8.81 3.65 -11.29
N SER A 59 -8.89 2.54 -10.56
CA SER A 59 -10.08 2.25 -9.75
C SER A 59 -9.96 3.05 -8.48
N GLU A 60 -10.87 4.00 -8.25
CA GLU A 60 -10.92 4.78 -7.00
C GLU A 60 -10.92 3.87 -5.77
N VAL A 61 -11.60 2.72 -5.84
CA VAL A 61 -11.65 1.72 -4.75
C VAL A 61 -10.29 1.06 -4.54
N VAL A 62 -9.60 0.69 -5.62
CA VAL A 62 -8.25 0.09 -5.51
C VAL A 62 -7.24 1.13 -5.03
N ASN A 63 -7.33 2.36 -5.52
CA ASN A 63 -6.50 3.47 -5.07
C ASN A 63 -6.73 3.78 -3.58
N GLU A 64 -7.99 3.76 -3.13
CA GLU A 64 -8.33 3.92 -1.72
C GLU A 64 -7.71 2.80 -0.87
N TRP A 65 -7.82 1.54 -1.31
CA TRP A 65 -7.21 0.41 -0.61
C TRP A 65 -5.68 0.50 -0.57
N ILE A 66 -5.04 0.94 -1.67
CA ILE A 66 -3.60 1.20 -1.71
C ILE A 66 -3.25 2.30 -0.70
N GLY A 67 -3.97 3.43 -0.72
CA GLY A 67 -3.73 4.54 0.21
C GLY A 67 -3.93 4.15 1.68
N GLN A 68 -4.97 3.36 1.99
CA GLN A 68 -5.18 2.81 3.34
C GLN A 68 -4.03 1.87 3.74
N GLY A 69 -3.55 1.04 2.80
CA GLY A 69 -2.41 0.16 3.00
C GLY A 69 -1.11 0.92 3.29
N GLU A 70 -0.82 1.95 2.50
CA GLU A 70 0.35 2.82 2.67
C GLU A 70 0.30 3.59 3.99
N ALA A 71 -0.87 4.14 4.36
CA ALA A 71 -1.05 4.83 5.63
C ALA A 71 -0.79 3.90 6.83
N ARG A 72 -1.35 2.69 6.80
CA ARG A 72 -1.14 1.66 7.84
C ARG A 72 0.31 1.20 7.88
N GLY A 73 0.94 1.01 6.73
CA GLY A 73 2.35 0.63 6.61
C GLY A 73 3.29 1.69 7.17
N THR A 74 2.99 2.96 6.90
CA THR A 74 3.75 4.11 7.41
C THR A 74 3.66 4.19 8.93
N LEU A 75 2.45 4.05 9.51
CA LEU A 75 2.29 3.99 10.97
C LEU A 75 3.06 2.82 11.59
N THR A 76 2.95 1.64 11.00
CA THR A 76 3.64 0.43 11.50
C THR A 76 5.15 0.62 11.50
N THR A 77 5.70 1.15 10.41
CA THR A 77 7.13 1.45 10.27
C THR A 77 7.59 2.50 11.27
N GLN A 78 6.85 3.60 11.43
CA GLN A 78 7.24 4.68 12.34
C GLN A 78 7.23 4.22 13.81
N ARG A 79 6.23 3.43 14.22
CA ARG A 79 6.16 2.83 15.57
C ARG A 79 7.36 1.91 15.83
N LYS A 80 7.69 1.06 14.86
CA LYS A 80 8.84 0.16 14.94
C LYS A 80 10.14 0.94 15.08
N ASN A 81 10.37 1.91 14.19
CA ASN A 81 11.59 2.73 14.19
C ASN A 81 11.78 3.50 15.50
N LEU A 82 10.69 4.06 16.06
CA LEU A 82 10.76 4.74 17.35
C LEU A 82 11.14 3.79 18.49
N LEU A 83 10.56 2.59 18.53
CA LEU A 83 10.90 1.61 19.56
C LEU A 83 12.36 1.13 19.43
N GLU A 84 12.82 0.84 18.21
CA GLU A 84 14.21 0.45 17.95
C GLU A 84 15.20 1.56 18.34
N LEU A 85 14.87 2.82 18.04
CA LEU A 85 15.65 3.98 18.48
C LEU A 85 15.75 4.07 20.01
N LEU A 86 14.62 3.91 20.70
CA LEU A 86 14.58 4.00 22.16
C LEU A 86 15.35 2.84 22.82
N GLU A 87 15.24 1.62 22.32
CA GLU A 87 16.05 0.49 22.82
C GLU A 87 17.54 0.70 22.58
N GLY A 88 17.91 1.20 21.40
CA GLY A 88 19.31 1.43 21.05
C GLY A 88 19.94 2.55 21.90
N ARG A 89 19.19 3.62 22.17
CA ARG A 89 19.69 4.77 22.94
C ARG A 89 19.57 4.59 24.45
N PHE A 90 18.53 3.91 24.90
CA PHE A 90 18.22 3.74 26.31
C PHE A 90 17.94 2.26 26.64
N PRO A 91 18.95 1.38 26.53
CA PRO A 91 18.77 -0.06 26.70
C PRO A 91 18.14 -0.40 28.06
N GLY A 92 17.02 -1.14 28.03
CA GLY A 92 16.32 -1.58 29.24
C GLY A 92 15.55 -0.48 29.98
N ALA A 93 15.60 0.78 29.53
CA ALA A 93 14.92 1.88 30.19
C ALA A 93 13.44 2.02 29.79
N VAL A 94 13.02 1.41 28.66
CA VAL A 94 11.68 1.60 28.07
C VAL A 94 10.64 0.67 28.73
N PRO A 95 9.72 1.21 29.57
CA PRO A 95 8.71 0.42 30.26
C PRO A 95 7.65 -0.12 29.30
N GLY A 96 6.98 -1.22 29.69
CA GLY A 96 5.93 -1.84 28.90
C GLY A 96 4.78 -0.89 28.51
N GLU A 97 4.39 -0.01 29.42
CA GLU A 97 3.34 1.02 29.20
C GLU A 97 3.69 1.97 28.06
N VAL A 98 4.95 2.43 27.99
CA VAL A 98 5.43 3.33 26.94
C VAL A 98 5.48 2.60 25.60
N ARG A 99 5.89 1.33 25.60
CA ARG A 99 5.86 0.50 24.39
C ARG A 99 4.43 0.34 23.86
N GLN A 100 3.47 0.14 24.76
CA GLN A 100 2.07 0.00 24.41
C GLN A 100 1.50 1.32 23.87
N LEU A 101 1.80 2.44 24.53
CA LEU A 101 1.41 3.77 24.07
C LEU A 101 1.89 4.05 22.64
N ILE A 102 3.17 3.77 22.36
CA ILE A 102 3.73 3.93 21.01
C ILE A 102 3.03 3.02 20.01
N ARG A 103 2.80 1.74 20.36
CA ARG A 103 2.12 0.79 19.47
C ARG A 103 0.68 1.17 19.13
N GLN A 104 0.00 1.87 20.05
CA GLN A 104 -1.40 2.29 19.89
C GLN A 104 -1.54 3.68 19.28
N GLN A 105 -0.49 4.49 19.22
CA GLN A 105 -0.56 5.85 18.67
C GLN A 105 -0.90 5.84 17.17
N GLU A 106 -2.01 6.44 16.79
CA GLU A 106 -2.56 6.47 15.41
C GLU A 106 -2.17 7.71 14.62
N SER A 107 -1.65 8.74 15.29
CA SER A 107 -1.19 9.97 14.66
C SER A 107 0.26 9.87 14.21
N LEU A 108 0.46 9.89 12.89
CA LEU A 108 1.81 9.92 12.30
C LEU A 108 2.60 11.18 12.70
N PRO A 109 2.01 12.40 12.72
CA PRO A 109 2.68 13.59 13.25
C PRO A 109 3.19 13.40 14.67
N VAL A 110 2.37 12.86 15.58
CA VAL A 110 2.78 12.62 16.97
C VAL A 110 3.92 11.62 17.06
N LEU A 111 3.89 10.53 16.27
CA LEU A 111 4.99 9.58 16.20
C LEU A 111 6.28 10.19 15.64
N HIS A 112 6.17 11.13 14.70
CA HIS A 112 7.31 11.86 14.16
C HIS A 112 7.92 12.81 15.20
N ASP A 113 7.08 13.52 15.94
CA ASP A 113 7.51 14.41 17.02
C ASP A 113 8.21 13.63 18.14
N TRP A 114 7.64 12.50 18.55
CA TRP A 114 8.25 11.60 19.51
C TRP A 114 9.57 11.03 19.03
N PHE A 115 9.68 10.68 17.74
CA PHE A 115 10.95 10.26 17.15
C PHE A 115 12.01 11.37 17.22
N THR A 116 11.65 12.59 16.84
CA THR A 116 12.55 13.75 16.93
C THR A 116 12.96 14.03 18.37
N ALA A 117 12.03 13.92 19.32
CA ALA A 117 12.31 14.06 20.74
C ALA A 117 13.29 12.98 21.23
N ALA A 118 13.09 11.72 20.85
CA ALA A 118 13.97 10.61 21.21
C ALA A 118 15.40 10.78 20.65
N VAL A 119 15.55 11.33 19.44
CA VAL A 119 16.85 11.65 18.85
C VAL A 119 17.60 12.74 19.65
N ARG A 120 16.86 13.73 20.17
CA ARG A 120 17.44 14.89 20.87
C ARG A 120 17.62 14.67 22.37
N ALA A 121 16.84 13.78 22.97
CA ALA A 121 16.90 13.49 24.39
C ALA A 121 18.25 12.85 24.77
N TYR A 122 18.89 13.38 25.81
CA TYR A 122 20.10 12.81 26.39
C TYR A 122 19.78 11.68 27.37
N THR A 123 18.59 11.71 27.98
CA THR A 123 18.11 10.68 28.90
C THR A 123 16.70 10.25 28.54
N PHE A 124 16.32 9.05 28.99
CA PHE A 124 14.96 8.54 28.78
C PHE A 124 13.89 9.40 29.50
N GLU A 125 14.22 9.98 30.66
CA GLU A 125 13.33 10.89 31.39
C GLU A 125 13.02 12.17 30.61
N GLN A 126 14.02 12.74 29.90
CA GLN A 126 13.80 13.89 29.02
C GLN A 126 12.85 13.56 27.87
N PHE A 127 12.97 12.36 27.31
CA PHE A 127 12.02 11.88 26.30
C PHE A 127 10.61 11.71 26.89
N LEU A 128 10.50 11.09 28.07
CA LEU A 128 9.21 10.87 28.74
C LEU A 128 8.46 12.17 29.04
N ALA A 129 9.17 13.25 29.36
CA ALA A 129 8.55 14.56 29.58
C ALA A 129 7.75 15.00 28.34
N VAL A 130 8.25 14.74 27.12
CA VAL A 130 7.56 15.10 25.87
C VAL A 130 6.36 14.20 25.61
N VAL A 131 6.47 12.90 25.89
CA VAL A 131 5.39 11.92 25.62
C VAL A 131 4.19 12.09 26.55
N LYS A 132 4.42 12.59 27.77
CA LYS A 132 3.38 12.80 28.79
C LYS A 132 2.71 14.17 28.72
N THR A 133 3.10 15.02 27.77
CA THR A 133 2.49 16.33 27.52
C THR A 133 1.37 16.19 26.50
#